data_AF-A0A2M3YWI4-F1
#
_entry.id   AF-A0A2M3YWI4-F1
#
_cell.length_a   1.000
_cell.length_b   1.000
_cell.length_c   1.000
_cell.angle_alpha   90.00
_cell.angle_beta   90.00
_cell.angle_gamma   90.00
#
_symmetry.space_group_name_H-M   'P 1'
#
loop_
_entity.id
_entity.type
_entity.pdbx_description
1 polymer ?
#
loop_
_entity_poly.entity_id
_entity_poly.type
_entity_poly.pdbx_seq_one_letter_code
_entity_poly.pdbx_strand_id
1 'polypeptide(L)'
;SSILMCCLHVILQIDAASLDGCSSVFGPSVKKQLCEANSYQSVNGADLDKTLDCVLKATDIVDKTGAGNFYSLYDPMKVYLSDGRKLNFNLESCMTRRLKYELPEGERAHGFYKCVMQNEARDAFKKVFNARVCK
;
A
#
# COMPACT_ATOMS: atom_id res chain seq x y z
N SER A 1 -33.83 -17.18 -28.13
CA SER A 1 -32.40 -17.10 -27.81
C SER A 1 -31.94 -15.66 -27.92
N SER A 2 -31.45 -15.06 -26.83
CA SER A 2 -30.47 -13.98 -26.85
C SER A 2 -29.82 -13.90 -25.48
N ILE A 3 -28.50 -13.93 -25.50
CA ILE A 3 -27.61 -14.37 -24.44
C ILE A 3 -27.48 -13.29 -23.36
N LEU A 4 -27.64 -13.76 -22.12
CA LEU A 4 -27.27 -13.18 -20.85
C LEU A 4 -25.92 -12.45 -20.93
N MET A 5 -25.94 -11.12 -21.07
CA MET A 5 -24.74 -10.29 -20.88
C MET A 5 -24.58 -10.00 -19.38
N CYS A 6 -24.19 -11.04 -18.64
CA CYS A 6 -23.60 -10.88 -17.31
C CYS A 6 -22.22 -10.26 -17.49
N CYS A 7 -22.15 -8.94 -17.64
CA CYS A 7 -20.92 -8.19 -17.40
C CYS A 7 -20.58 -8.35 -15.92
N LEU A 8 -19.80 -9.40 -15.68
CA LEU A 8 -19.09 -9.74 -14.46
C LEU A 8 -18.33 -8.48 -14.00
N HIS A 9 -18.99 -7.65 -13.21
CA HIS A 9 -18.31 -6.71 -12.32
C HIS A 9 -17.66 -7.58 -11.25
N VAL A 10 -16.51 -8.17 -11.58
CA VAL A 10 -15.57 -8.65 -10.57
C VAL A 10 -15.02 -7.40 -9.91
N ILE A 11 -15.84 -6.78 -9.06
CA ILE A 11 -15.33 -6.02 -7.94
C ILE A 11 -14.62 -7.10 -7.14
N LEU A 12 -13.30 -7.18 -7.31
CA LEU A 12 -12.44 -7.85 -6.35
C LEU A 12 -12.81 -7.21 -5.00
N GLN A 13 -13.70 -7.86 -4.26
CA GLN A 13 -13.85 -7.65 -2.84
C GLN A 13 -12.55 -8.17 -2.25
N ILE A 14 -11.50 -7.34 -2.33
CA ILE A 14 -10.39 -7.43 -1.42
C ILE A 14 -11.06 -7.11 -0.09
N ASP A 15 -11.42 -8.17 0.64
CA ASP A 15 -11.76 -8.06 2.05
C ASP A 15 -10.60 -7.27 2.66
N ALA A 16 -10.82 -5.98 2.92
CA ALA A 16 -9.86 -5.19 3.63
C ALA A 16 -9.69 -5.91 4.96
N ALA A 17 -8.54 -6.54 5.19
CA ALA A 17 -8.32 -7.17 6.47
C ALA A 17 -8.52 -6.07 7.51
N SER A 18 -9.32 -6.39 8.53
CA SER A 18 -9.81 -5.39 9.46
C SER A 18 -8.63 -4.61 10.06
N LEU A 19 -8.66 -3.28 9.90
CA LEU A 19 -7.72 -2.37 10.52
C LEU A 19 -7.96 -2.21 12.03
N ASP A 20 -8.97 -2.88 12.60
CA ASP A 20 -9.29 -2.82 14.03
C ASP A 20 -8.10 -3.27 14.88
N GLY A 21 -7.32 -4.24 14.38
CA GLY A 21 -6.08 -4.70 15.00
C GLY A 21 -4.96 -3.64 15.06
N CYS A 22 -5.06 -2.57 14.26
CA CYS A 22 -4.12 -1.45 14.26
C CYS A 22 -4.62 -0.23 15.05
N SER A 23 -5.79 -0.30 15.69
CA SER A 23 -6.44 0.86 16.34
C SER A 23 -5.58 1.58 17.39
N SER A 24 -4.66 0.87 18.05
CA SER A 24 -3.73 1.46 19.03
C SER A 24 -2.67 2.39 18.41
N VAL A 25 -2.35 2.22 17.12
CA VAL A 25 -1.34 3.01 16.38
C VAL A 25 -1.94 3.79 15.21
N PHE A 26 -3.14 3.43 14.75
CA PHE A 26 -3.82 3.99 13.59
C PHE A 26 -5.17 4.62 13.97
N GLY A 27 -5.14 5.51 14.97
CA GLY A 27 -6.31 6.26 15.39
C GLY A 27 -6.79 7.30 14.35
N PRO A 28 -7.96 7.93 14.55
CA PRO A 28 -8.58 8.83 13.55
C PRO A 28 -7.68 9.99 13.08
N SER A 29 -6.91 10.60 13.97
CA SER A 29 -5.98 11.68 13.62
C SER A 29 -4.83 11.21 12.72
N VAL A 30 -4.25 10.04 13.05
CA VAL A 30 -3.18 9.42 12.27
C VAL A 30 -3.69 8.97 10.91
N LYS A 31 -4.87 8.32 10.87
CA LYS A 31 -5.57 7.96 9.62
C LYS A 31 -5.78 9.18 8.74
N LYS A 32 -6.33 10.27 9.28
CA LYS A 32 -6.54 11.52 8.54
C LYS A 32 -5.24 12.04 7.92
N GLN A 33 -4.19 12.18 8.72
CA GLN A 33 -2.89 12.67 8.25
C GLN A 33 -2.26 11.79 7.15
N LEU A 34 -2.34 10.45 7.30
CA LEU A 34 -1.83 9.52 6.29
C LEU A 34 -2.64 9.56 4.99
N CYS A 35 -3.96 9.62 5.09
CA CYS A 35 -4.86 9.58 3.94
C CYS A 35 -4.88 10.90 3.13
N GLU A 36 -4.65 12.03 3.79
CA GLU A 36 -4.58 13.35 3.16
C GLU A 36 -3.17 13.70 2.62
N ALA A 37 -2.13 12.97 3.04
CA ALA A 37 -0.75 13.23 2.64
C ALA A 37 -0.52 13.10 1.12
N ASN A 38 -0.05 14.16 0.46
CA ASN A 38 0.31 14.12 -0.97
C ASN A 38 1.74 13.64 -1.25
N SER A 39 2.60 13.67 -0.25
CA SER A 39 3.96 13.16 -0.29
C SER A 39 4.25 12.38 0.99
N TYR A 40 5.38 11.67 1.01
CA TYR A 40 5.88 11.13 2.26
C TYR A 40 6.15 12.28 3.25
N GLN A 41 5.56 12.22 4.45
CA GLN A 41 5.76 13.18 5.53
C GLN A 41 5.65 12.48 6.88
N SER A 42 6.32 13.04 7.89
CA SER A 42 6.13 12.62 9.28
C SER A 42 4.68 12.84 9.72
N VAL A 43 4.16 11.94 10.53
CA VAL A 43 2.81 12.04 11.10
C VAL A 43 2.92 12.39 12.58
N ASN A 44 2.31 13.50 12.97
CA ASN A 44 2.43 13.99 14.35
C ASN A 44 1.74 13.04 15.32
N GLY A 45 2.44 12.69 16.40
CA GLY A 45 1.91 11.84 17.47
C GLY A 45 1.85 10.35 17.12
N ALA A 46 2.46 9.92 16.01
CA ALA A 46 2.52 8.52 15.61
C ALA A 46 3.95 7.98 15.63
N ASP A 47 4.11 6.77 16.14
CA ASP A 47 5.26 5.92 15.80
C ASP A 47 5.01 5.38 14.38
N LEU A 48 5.59 6.05 13.39
CA LEU A 48 5.27 5.79 11.99
C LEU A 48 5.73 4.41 11.52
N ASP A 49 6.82 3.89 12.10
CA ASP A 49 7.27 2.52 11.85
C ASP A 49 6.19 1.53 12.26
N LYS A 50 5.72 1.58 13.52
CA LYS A 50 4.65 0.68 13.99
C LYS A 50 3.34 0.87 13.24
N THR A 51 3.01 2.12 12.92
CA THR A 51 1.77 2.46 12.20
C THR A 51 1.78 1.83 10.81
N LEU A 52 2.86 2.05 10.04
CA LEU A 52 2.98 1.52 8.68
C LEU A 52 3.19 0.01 8.68
N ASP A 53 3.94 -0.54 9.64
CA ASP A 53 4.08 -1.99 9.78
C ASP A 53 2.72 -2.67 9.96
N CYS A 54 1.89 -2.17 10.89
CA CYS A 54 0.57 -2.75 11.13
C CYS A 54 -0.36 -2.58 9.92
N VAL A 55 -0.55 -1.35 9.45
CA VAL A 55 -1.55 -1.01 8.43
C VAL A 55 -1.22 -1.64 7.08
N LEU A 56 0.05 -1.63 6.67
CA LEU A 56 0.44 -2.16 5.36
C LEU A 56 0.39 -3.69 5.32
N LYS A 57 0.70 -4.37 6.43
CA LYS A 57 0.51 -5.82 6.55
C LYS A 57 -0.97 -6.19 6.55
N ALA A 58 -1.79 -5.48 7.34
CA ALA A 58 -3.23 -5.70 7.40
C ALA A 58 -3.91 -5.46 6.05
N THR A 59 -3.34 -4.65 5.16
CA THR A 59 -3.91 -4.36 3.83
C THR A 59 -3.20 -5.05 2.68
N ASP A 60 -2.33 -6.02 2.98
CA ASP A 60 -1.55 -6.80 2.02
C ASP A 60 -0.76 -5.92 1.02
N ILE A 61 -0.41 -4.70 1.43
CA ILE A 61 0.50 -3.83 0.67
C ILE A 61 1.94 -4.33 0.82
N VAL A 62 2.25 -4.87 2.00
CA VAL A 62 3.48 -5.58 2.29
C VAL A 62 3.17 -6.97 2.82
N ASP A 63 4.11 -7.90 2.67
CA ASP A 63 4.03 -9.23 3.24
C ASP A 63 4.20 -9.20 4.78
N LYS A 64 4.04 -10.37 5.42
CA LYS A 64 4.19 -10.52 6.88
C LYS A 64 5.54 -10.03 7.45
N THR A 65 6.57 -9.92 6.63
CA THR A 65 7.91 -9.45 7.02
C THR A 65 8.10 -7.95 6.82
N GLY A 66 7.08 -7.24 6.32
CA GLY A 66 7.12 -5.82 6.00
C GLY A 66 7.69 -5.50 4.61
N ALA A 67 7.95 -6.50 3.78
CA ALA A 67 8.48 -6.29 2.43
C ALA A 67 7.35 -6.05 1.42
N GLY A 68 7.54 -5.14 0.46
CA GLY A 68 6.53 -4.85 -0.58
C GLY A 68 5.98 -6.10 -1.27
N ASN A 69 4.65 -6.18 -1.39
CA ASN A 69 3.98 -7.30 -2.05
C ASN A 69 3.69 -6.95 -3.53
N PHE A 70 4.63 -7.31 -4.42
CA PHE A 70 4.52 -7.01 -5.87
C PHE A 70 3.20 -7.50 -6.47
N TYR A 71 2.84 -8.75 -6.22
CA TYR A 71 1.66 -9.38 -6.83
C TYR A 71 0.35 -8.75 -6.34
N SER A 72 0.31 -8.31 -5.07
CA SER A 72 -0.84 -7.58 -4.54
C SER A 72 -0.98 -6.17 -5.13
N LEU A 73 0.12 -5.55 -5.57
CA LEU A 73 0.13 -4.15 -5.98
C LEU A 73 0.08 -3.94 -7.50
N TYR A 74 0.75 -4.77 -8.29
CA TYR A 74 0.99 -4.51 -9.70
C TYR A 74 -0.32 -4.32 -10.50
N ASP A 75 -1.22 -5.29 -10.48
CA ASP A 75 -2.47 -5.20 -11.26
C ASP A 75 -3.40 -4.07 -10.78
N PRO A 76 -3.63 -3.88 -9.46
CA PRO A 76 -4.41 -2.75 -8.97
C PRO A 76 -3.81 -1.38 -9.31
N MET A 77 -2.48 -1.25 -9.33
CA MET A 77 -1.80 0.00 -9.69
C MET A 77 -1.79 0.24 -11.20
N LYS A 78 -1.76 -0.81 -12.01
CA LYS A 78 -1.72 -0.72 -13.48
C LYS A 78 -2.92 -0.01 -14.09
N VAL A 79 -4.06 0.00 -13.39
CA VAL A 79 -5.26 0.77 -13.76
C VAL A 79 -4.97 2.28 -13.79
N TYR A 80 -4.05 2.76 -12.95
CA TYR A 80 -3.70 4.18 -12.80
C TYR A 80 -2.36 4.54 -13.44
N LEU A 81 -1.44 3.58 -13.60
CA LEU A 81 -0.18 3.72 -14.32
C LEU A 81 -0.07 2.59 -15.35
N SER A 82 -0.56 2.84 -16.57
CA SER A 82 -0.70 1.82 -17.61
C SER A 82 0.61 1.41 -18.28
N ASP A 83 1.67 2.22 -18.17
CA ASP A 83 3.01 1.83 -18.60
C ASP A 83 3.56 0.76 -17.65
N GLY A 84 3.33 -0.50 -18.01
CA GLY A 84 3.72 -1.65 -17.21
C GLY A 84 5.23 -1.76 -16.98
N ARG A 85 6.07 -1.32 -17.92
CA ARG A 85 7.54 -1.33 -17.71
C ARG A 85 7.92 -0.33 -16.64
N LYS A 86 7.35 0.88 -16.71
CA LYS A 86 7.57 1.93 -15.72
C LYS A 86 7.04 1.52 -14.34
N LEU A 87 5.84 0.96 -14.27
CA LEU A 87 5.27 0.46 -13.01
C LEU A 87 6.14 -0.65 -12.39
N ASN A 88 6.54 -1.64 -13.21
CA ASN A 88 7.40 -2.72 -12.77
C ASN A 88 8.72 -2.19 -12.20
N PHE A 89 9.40 -1.31 -12.94
CA PHE A 89 10.65 -0.71 -12.50
C PHE A 89 10.51 0.05 -11.16
N ASN A 90 9.47 0.87 -11.00
CA ASN A 90 9.24 1.64 -9.79
C ASN A 90 8.94 0.73 -8.57
N LEU A 91 8.13 -0.32 -8.73
CA LEU A 91 7.84 -1.26 -7.65
C LEU A 91 9.08 -2.08 -7.24
N GLU A 92 9.76 -2.68 -8.22
CA GLU A 92 10.97 -3.48 -7.98
C GLU A 92 12.09 -2.66 -7.33
N SER A 93 12.25 -1.40 -7.73
CA SER A 93 13.23 -0.48 -7.13
C SER A 93 13.02 -0.24 -5.63
N CYS A 94 11.81 -0.48 -5.13
CA CYS A 94 11.45 -0.36 -3.71
C CYS A 94 11.38 -1.69 -2.98
N MET A 95 11.64 -2.82 -3.67
CA MET A 95 11.61 -4.17 -3.10
C MET A 95 13.03 -4.78 -3.04
N THR A 96 14.04 -3.92 -2.88
CA THR A 96 15.45 -4.34 -2.86
C THR A 96 15.77 -5.21 -1.66
N ARG A 97 16.86 -5.99 -1.77
CA ARG A 97 17.42 -6.78 -0.67
C ARG A 97 17.62 -5.93 0.59
N ARG A 98 18.10 -4.69 0.44
CA ARG A 98 18.30 -3.75 1.55
C ARG A 98 17.01 -3.47 2.29
N LEU A 99 15.95 -3.09 1.57
CA LEU A 99 14.66 -2.77 2.18
C LEU A 99 13.96 -4.00 2.76
N LYS A 100 14.25 -5.21 2.24
CA LYS A 100 13.64 -6.45 2.71
C LYS A 100 14.38 -7.13 3.87
N TYR A 101 15.72 -7.09 3.90
CA TYR A 101 16.51 -7.93 4.79
C TYR A 101 17.49 -7.17 5.68
N GLU A 102 17.90 -5.97 5.29
CA GLU A 102 18.91 -5.20 6.03
C GLU A 102 18.28 -4.19 7.00
N LEU A 103 17.02 -3.79 6.74
CA LEU A 103 16.24 -3.02 7.70
C LEU A 103 15.73 -3.91 8.86
N PRO A 104 15.66 -3.36 10.08
CA PRO A 104 14.94 -3.99 11.20
C PRO A 104 13.50 -4.32 10.81
N GLU A 105 12.95 -5.42 11.34
CA GLU A 105 11.64 -5.96 10.90
C GLU A 105 10.51 -4.93 10.94
N GLY A 106 10.46 -4.06 11.95
CA GLY A 106 9.45 -3.00 12.08
C GLY A 106 9.65 -1.77 11.19
N GLU A 107 10.81 -1.61 10.55
CA GLU A 107 11.14 -0.46 9.69
C GLU A 107 10.94 -0.75 8.20
N ARG A 108 10.81 -2.03 7.82
CA ARG A 108 10.75 -2.46 6.41
C ARG A 108 9.54 -1.91 5.68
N ALA A 109 8.36 -2.00 6.31
CA ALA A 109 7.11 -1.53 5.74
C ALA A 109 7.14 -0.01 5.50
N HIS A 110 7.71 0.72 6.46
CA HIS A 110 7.96 2.15 6.32
C HIS A 110 8.97 2.43 5.20
N GLY A 111 10.11 1.73 5.16
CA GLY A 111 11.11 1.87 4.09
C GLY A 111 10.51 1.68 2.68
N PHE A 112 9.68 0.65 2.51
CA PHE A 112 8.93 0.41 1.27
C PHE A 112 7.98 1.58 0.95
N TYR A 113 7.12 1.95 1.90
CA TYR A 113 6.15 3.04 1.72
C TYR A 113 6.82 4.35 1.34
N LYS A 114 7.88 4.73 2.06
CA LYS A 114 8.66 5.94 1.78
C LYS A 114 9.24 5.91 0.37
N CYS A 115 9.81 4.78 -0.05
CA CYS A 115 10.39 4.64 -1.39
C CYS A 115 9.33 4.86 -2.50
N VAL A 116 8.18 4.18 -2.42
CA VAL A 116 7.13 4.30 -3.45
C VAL A 116 6.51 5.70 -3.45
N MET A 117 6.32 6.31 -2.26
CA MET A 117 5.80 7.67 -2.15
C MET A 117 6.75 8.75 -2.70
N GLN A 118 8.01 8.41 -2.96
CA GLN A 118 9.04 9.29 -3.49
C GLN A 118 9.37 9.04 -4.98
N ASN A 119 8.74 8.06 -5.63
CA ASN A 119 9.01 7.72 -7.02
C ASN A 119 7.80 7.99 -7.95
N GLU A 120 7.94 7.64 -9.23
CA GLU A 120 6.96 7.97 -10.26
C GLU A 120 5.68 7.12 -10.20
N ALA A 121 5.66 6.05 -9.40
CA ALA A 121 4.46 5.25 -9.15
C ALA A 121 3.61 5.77 -7.96
N ARG A 122 4.03 6.85 -7.28
CA ARG A 122 3.35 7.44 -6.12
C ARG A 122 1.85 7.61 -6.32
N ASP A 123 1.42 8.23 -7.41
CA ASP A 123 0.01 8.59 -7.59
C ASP A 123 -0.86 7.34 -7.78
N ALA A 124 -0.37 6.33 -8.51
CA ALA A 124 -1.03 5.03 -8.64
C ALA A 124 -1.06 4.29 -7.30
N PHE A 125 0.05 4.31 -6.55
CA PHE A 125 0.14 3.70 -5.23
C PHE A 125 -0.85 4.33 -4.25
N LYS A 126 -0.95 5.66 -4.21
CA LYS A 126 -1.92 6.38 -3.38
C LYS A 126 -3.37 5.96 -3.64
N LYS A 127 -3.73 5.68 -4.90
CA LYS A 127 -5.09 5.21 -5.24
C LYS A 127 -5.37 3.84 -4.62
N VAL A 128 -4.42 2.92 -4.70
CA VAL A 128 -4.53 1.58 -4.10
C VAL A 128 -4.48 1.66 -2.57
N PHE A 129 -3.54 2.41 -2.01
CA PHE A 129 -3.42 2.66 -0.57
C PHE A 129 -4.73 3.23 -0.01
N ASN A 130 -5.28 4.30 -0.59
CA ASN A 130 -6.52 4.89 -0.11
C ASN A 130 -7.70 3.91 -0.22
N ALA A 131 -7.74 3.09 -1.27
CA ALA A 131 -8.81 2.11 -1.45
C ALA A 131 -8.77 0.95 -0.43
N ARG A 132 -7.64 0.72 0.23
CA ARG A 132 -7.48 -0.35 1.24
C ARG A 132 -7.41 0.19 2.67
N VAL A 133 -6.85 1.39 2.86
CA VAL A 133 -6.51 1.97 4.16
C VAL A 133 -7.48 3.09 4.59
N CYS A 134 -7.97 3.87 3.63
CA CYS A 134 -8.62 5.16 3.88
C CYS A 134 -10.13 5.17 3.64
N LYS A 135 -10.72 4.01 3.35
CA LYS A 135 -12.18 3.86 3.27
C LYS A 135 -12.85 3.95 4.65
#